data_AF-A0A257HG96-F1
#
_entry.id   AF-A0A257HG96-F1
#
_cell.length_a   1.000
_cell.length_b   1.000
_cell.length_c   1.000
_cell.angle_alpha   90.00
_cell.angle_beta   90.00
_cell.angle_gamma   90.00
#
_symmetry.space_group_name_H-M   'P 1'
#
loop_
_entity.id
_entity.type
_entity.pdbx_description
1 polymer ?
#
loop_
_entity_poly.entity_id
_entity_poly.type
_entity_poly.pdbx_seq_one_letter_code
_entity_poly.pdbx_strand_id
1 'polypeptide(L)'
;MRDAGLQEAIRAVGGISALSRLLGIAQPSVSIWTRVPAERVIAVETLTSVPRSVLRPDLYPSEDAAEAALDPIDQARANLYVLLAKLILHVPDERVLIDIRRMSGDDSALGQALGALVAAADVTVADRIAREHFDLFIGVGRGELLPYASYYITGFLYERPLVRARQDMRRLGIERGEGMSEPEDHIGFLMESMAGLVTKRFAAEANEERRFFERHLQPWAERFFTDLSKAEAAIFYRTVGRLGQEFLAIEREAFALDGESHTDQDAQASDDKEGATA
;
A
#
# COMPACT_ATOMS: atom_id res chain seq x y z
N MET A 1 6.89 12.17 33.82
CA MET A 1 5.61 11.46 33.59
C MET A 1 5.94 10.01 33.29
N ARG A 2 5.27 9.03 33.91
CA ARG A 2 5.55 7.60 33.68
C ARG A 2 4.89 7.15 32.38
N ASP A 3 5.54 6.29 31.61
CA ASP A 3 4.96 5.72 30.39
C ASP A 3 3.83 4.72 30.69
N ALA A 4 3.07 4.37 29.65
CA ALA A 4 1.89 3.52 29.79
C ALA A 4 2.27 2.11 30.31
N GLY A 5 3.39 1.54 29.83
CA GLY A 5 3.86 0.23 30.24
C GLY A 5 4.18 0.15 31.73
N LEU A 6 4.90 1.14 32.28
CA LEU A 6 5.19 1.19 33.71
C LEU A 6 3.92 1.43 34.54
N GLN A 7 2.99 2.24 34.05
CA GLN A 7 1.71 2.46 34.75
C GLN A 7 0.88 1.18 34.83
N GLU A 8 0.83 0.40 33.74
CA GLU A 8 0.09 -0.86 33.69
C GLU A 8 0.70 -1.90 34.65
N ALA A 9 2.02 -2.05 34.66
CA ALA A 9 2.72 -2.90 35.62
C ALA A 9 2.40 -2.54 37.09
N ILE A 10 2.37 -1.24 37.40
CA ILE A 10 2.05 -0.74 38.75
C ILE A 10 0.59 -1.04 39.09
N ARG A 11 -0.34 -0.86 38.16
CA ARG A 11 -1.78 -1.14 38.37
C ARG A 11 -2.02 -2.62 38.59
N ALA A 12 -1.42 -3.48 37.77
CA ALA A 12 -1.59 -4.94 37.82
C ALA A 12 -1.29 -5.52 39.21
N VAL A 13 -0.30 -4.96 39.93
CA VAL A 13 0.09 -5.44 41.27
C VAL A 13 -0.42 -4.56 42.42
N GLY A 14 -1.25 -3.56 42.13
CA GLY A 14 -1.88 -2.73 43.18
C GLY A 14 -1.01 -1.62 43.76
N GLY A 15 0.05 -1.19 43.07
CA GLY A 15 0.81 0.02 43.40
C GLY A 15 2.33 -0.14 43.44
N ILE A 16 3.02 1.01 43.56
CA ILE A 16 4.50 1.09 43.51
C ILE A 16 5.15 0.27 44.63
N SER A 17 4.60 0.34 45.85
CA SER A 17 5.13 -0.38 47.01
C SER A 17 4.94 -1.89 46.92
N ALA A 18 3.92 -2.35 46.19
CA ALA A 18 3.71 -3.77 45.91
C ALA A 18 4.71 -4.25 44.85
N LEU A 19 4.86 -3.48 43.76
CA LEU A 19 5.83 -3.77 42.70
C LEU A 19 7.27 -3.82 43.22
N SER A 20 7.68 -2.86 44.07
CA SER A 20 9.03 -2.85 44.66
C SER A 20 9.29 -4.05 45.56
N ARG A 21 8.29 -4.49 46.32
CA ARG A 21 8.37 -5.66 47.20
C ARG A 21 8.51 -6.95 46.40
N LEU A 22 7.72 -7.10 45.33
CA LEU A 22 7.81 -8.25 44.42
C LEU A 22 9.16 -8.32 43.72
N LEU A 23 9.70 -7.17 43.31
CA LEU A 23 11.01 -7.07 42.65
C LEU A 23 12.21 -7.18 43.61
N GLY A 24 11.98 -7.20 44.93
CA GLY A 24 13.05 -7.25 45.92
C GLY A 24 13.97 -6.03 45.92
N ILE A 25 13.46 -4.85 45.53
CA ILE A 25 14.23 -3.60 45.48
C ILE A 25 13.60 -2.51 46.34
N ALA A 26 14.41 -1.49 46.67
CA ALA A 26 13.93 -0.35 47.43
C ALA A 26 12.81 0.40 46.69
N GLN A 27 11.74 0.74 47.39
CA GLN A 27 10.60 1.49 46.83
C GLN A 27 11.02 2.80 46.11
N PRO A 28 11.98 3.60 46.63
CA PRO A 28 12.48 4.77 45.92
C PRO A 28 13.04 4.46 44.53
N SER A 29 13.62 3.27 44.32
CA SER A 29 14.17 2.85 43.02
C SER A 29 13.09 2.70 41.95
N VAL A 30 11.91 2.17 42.29
CA VAL A 30 10.77 2.07 41.36
C VAL A 30 10.10 3.43 41.18
N SER A 31 10.07 4.25 42.23
CA SER A 31 9.41 5.56 42.20
C SER A 31 10.04 6.51 41.16
N ILE A 32 11.36 6.45 40.99
CA ILE A 32 12.10 7.29 40.02
C ILE A 32 12.00 6.79 38.57
N TRP A 33 11.48 5.59 38.33
CA TRP A 33 11.35 5.07 36.97
C TRP A 33 10.34 5.91 36.18
N THR A 34 10.77 6.33 34.98
CA THR A 34 9.89 6.89 33.94
C THR A 34 9.34 5.81 33.03
N ARG A 35 10.08 4.70 32.88
CA ARG A 35 9.74 3.47 32.16
C ARG A 35 10.41 2.27 32.82
N VAL A 36 9.98 1.05 32.50
CA VAL A 36 10.62 -0.17 33.01
C VAL A 36 12.06 -0.29 32.45
N PRO A 37 13.11 -0.40 33.28
CA PRO A 37 14.48 -0.60 32.81
C PRO A 37 14.61 -1.88 31.97
N ALA A 38 15.42 -1.84 30.92
CA ALA A 38 15.52 -2.93 29.94
C ALA A 38 15.89 -4.27 30.61
N GLU A 39 16.83 -4.23 31.55
CA GLU A 39 17.33 -5.36 32.32
C GLU A 39 16.31 -5.92 33.33
N ARG A 40 15.18 -5.23 33.55
CA ARG A 40 14.12 -5.65 34.50
C ARG A 40 12.82 -6.05 33.82
N VAL A 41 12.71 -5.94 32.49
CA VAL A 41 11.47 -6.22 31.76
C VAL A 41 10.95 -7.63 32.01
N ILE A 42 11.82 -8.65 31.90
CA ILE A 42 11.44 -10.05 32.11
C ILE A 42 10.99 -10.31 33.56
N ALA A 43 11.67 -9.71 34.53
CA ALA A 43 11.30 -9.83 35.94
C ALA A 43 9.93 -9.18 36.22
N VAL A 44 9.68 -7.99 35.65
CA VAL A 44 8.39 -7.30 35.79
C VAL A 44 7.29 -8.08 35.07
N GLU A 45 7.51 -8.59 33.86
CA GLU A 45 6.55 -9.44 33.13
C GLU A 45 6.16 -10.67 33.95
N THR A 46 7.14 -11.39 34.49
CA THR A 46 6.89 -12.60 35.30
C THR A 46 6.06 -12.30 36.55
N LEU A 47 6.31 -11.16 37.20
CA LEU A 47 5.65 -10.80 38.47
C LEU A 47 4.31 -10.08 38.31
N THR A 48 4.10 -9.40 37.18
CA THR A 48 2.89 -8.60 36.93
C THR A 48 1.95 -9.25 35.91
N SER A 49 2.43 -10.27 35.19
CA SER A 49 1.76 -10.87 34.02
C SER A 49 1.43 -9.87 32.90
N VAL A 50 1.99 -8.65 32.95
CA VAL A 50 1.89 -7.67 31.87
C VAL A 50 2.93 -8.04 30.80
N PRO A 51 2.53 -8.28 29.54
CA PRO A 51 3.45 -8.70 28.48
C PRO A 51 4.59 -7.71 28.28
N ARG A 52 5.80 -8.20 28.00
CA ARG A 52 6.97 -7.36 27.70
C ARG A 52 6.75 -6.40 26.54
N SER A 53 5.86 -6.73 25.61
CA SER A 53 5.45 -5.85 24.51
C SER A 53 4.64 -4.63 24.94
N VAL A 54 3.93 -4.73 26.08
CA VAL A 54 3.26 -3.60 26.73
C VAL A 54 4.23 -2.84 27.63
N LEU A 55 5.13 -3.55 28.32
CA LEU A 55 6.11 -2.94 29.24
C LEU A 55 7.17 -2.11 28.52
N ARG A 56 7.67 -2.61 27.38
CA ARG A 56 8.73 -1.99 26.57
C ARG A 56 8.49 -2.27 25.07
N PRO A 57 7.46 -1.64 24.45
CA PRO A 57 7.17 -1.79 23.02
C PRO A 57 8.32 -1.35 22.12
N ASP A 58 9.21 -0.48 22.61
CA ASP A 58 10.42 -0.02 21.91
C ASP A 58 11.51 -1.09 21.81
N LEU A 59 11.51 -2.09 22.69
CA LEU A 59 12.45 -3.22 22.66
C LEU A 59 11.80 -4.54 22.23
N TYR A 60 10.51 -4.68 22.51
CA TYR A 60 9.73 -5.88 22.26
C TYR A 60 8.45 -5.46 21.53
N PRO A 61 8.47 -5.23 20.21
CA PRO A 61 7.22 -5.09 19.46
C PRO A 61 6.35 -6.32 19.70
N SER A 62 5.03 -6.16 19.80
CA SER A 62 4.12 -7.31 19.86
C SER A 62 4.24 -8.14 18.59
N GLU A 63 3.99 -9.45 18.67
CA GLU A 63 3.92 -10.31 17.48
C GLU A 63 2.91 -9.76 16.47
N ASP A 64 1.75 -9.26 16.94
CA ASP A 64 0.78 -8.53 16.11
C ASP A 64 1.36 -7.28 15.43
N ALA A 65 2.30 -6.56 16.07
CA ALA A 65 2.93 -5.36 15.49
C ALA A 65 4.08 -5.71 14.54
N ALA A 66 4.73 -6.85 14.75
CA ALA A 66 5.74 -7.40 13.85
C ALA A 66 5.10 -8.06 12.61
N GLU A 67 3.96 -8.74 12.76
CA GLU A 67 3.12 -9.21 11.65
C GLU A 67 2.41 -8.06 10.92
N ALA A 68 2.09 -6.96 11.62
CA ALA A 68 1.55 -5.75 11.00
C ALA A 68 2.62 -4.89 10.30
N ALA A 69 3.91 -5.15 10.50
CA ALA A 69 4.95 -4.48 9.73
C ALA A 69 4.91 -5.03 8.30
N LEU A 70 4.36 -4.23 7.38
CA LEU A 70 4.32 -4.56 5.97
C LEU A 70 5.73 -4.89 5.48
N ASP A 71 5.83 -5.94 4.67
CA ASP A 71 7.07 -6.29 4.00
C ASP A 71 7.58 -5.07 3.20
N PRO A 72 8.91 -4.77 3.21
CA PRO A 72 9.43 -3.62 2.48
C PRO A 72 9.11 -3.62 0.98
N ILE A 73 8.97 -4.80 0.35
CA ILE A 73 8.59 -4.90 -1.06
C ILE A 73 7.14 -4.49 -1.23
N ASP A 74 6.23 -4.99 -0.40
CA ASP A 74 4.82 -4.57 -0.41
C ASP A 74 4.66 -3.07 -0.15
N GLN A 75 5.46 -2.52 0.77
CA GLN A 75 5.45 -1.08 1.01
C GLN A 75 5.93 -0.29 -0.22
N ALA A 76 6.95 -0.76 -0.94
CA ALA A 76 7.41 -0.14 -2.18
C ALA A 76 6.39 -0.26 -3.32
N ARG A 77 5.76 -1.43 -3.48
CA ARG A 77 4.66 -1.67 -4.43
C ARG A 77 3.50 -0.72 -4.19
N ALA A 78 3.02 -0.62 -2.94
CA ALA A 78 1.95 0.29 -2.58
C ALA A 78 2.30 1.76 -2.85
N ASN A 79 3.55 2.16 -2.61
CA ASN A 79 3.99 3.53 -2.90
C ASN A 79 3.96 3.85 -4.40
N LEU A 80 4.33 2.91 -5.27
CA LEU A 80 4.23 3.09 -6.73
C LEU A 80 2.77 3.18 -7.19
N TYR A 81 1.89 2.33 -6.68
CA TYR A 81 0.45 2.44 -6.92
C TYR A 81 -0.10 3.82 -6.55
N VAL A 82 0.23 4.32 -5.35
CA VAL A 82 -0.18 5.66 -4.87
C VAL A 82 0.41 6.78 -5.73
N LEU A 83 1.68 6.67 -6.12
CA LEU A 83 2.32 7.68 -6.97
C LEU A 83 1.62 7.79 -8.33
N LEU A 84 1.41 6.66 -9.01
CA LEU A 84 0.72 6.62 -10.30
C LEU A 84 -0.71 7.16 -10.17
N ALA A 85 -1.43 6.76 -9.12
CA ALA A 85 -2.77 7.28 -8.86
C ALA A 85 -2.80 8.81 -8.72
N LYS A 86 -1.95 9.35 -7.84
CA LYS A 86 -1.88 10.79 -7.56
C LYS A 86 -1.57 11.60 -8.81
N LEU A 87 -0.60 11.14 -9.60
CA LEU A 87 -0.19 11.85 -10.81
C LEU A 87 -1.28 11.88 -11.88
N ILE A 88 -2.13 10.86 -11.96
CA ILE A 88 -3.21 10.80 -12.95
C ILE A 88 -4.46 11.53 -12.45
N LEU A 89 -4.83 11.36 -11.18
CA LEU A 89 -6.04 11.97 -10.61
C LEU A 89 -5.92 13.48 -10.42
N HIS A 90 -4.71 13.96 -10.12
CA HIS A 90 -4.48 15.35 -9.75
C HIS A 90 -3.27 15.92 -10.46
N VAL A 91 -3.33 17.22 -10.76
CA VAL A 91 -2.16 17.97 -11.20
C VAL A 91 -1.14 17.96 -10.05
N PRO A 92 0.09 17.45 -10.25
CA PRO A 92 1.10 17.47 -9.21
C PRO A 92 1.51 18.91 -8.91
N ASP A 93 1.45 19.27 -7.63
CA ASP A 93 1.98 20.54 -7.14
C ASP A 93 3.51 20.47 -6.96
N GLU A 94 4.13 21.61 -6.63
CA GLU A 94 5.58 21.68 -6.44
C GLU A 94 6.07 20.75 -5.31
N ARG A 95 5.24 20.46 -4.30
CA ARG A 95 5.60 19.55 -3.22
C ARG A 95 5.73 18.12 -3.75
N VAL A 96 4.77 17.66 -4.55
CA VAL A 96 4.85 16.36 -5.21
C VAL A 96 6.09 16.27 -6.10
N LEU A 97 6.42 17.32 -6.85
CA LEU A 97 7.63 17.35 -7.68
C LEU A 97 8.91 17.28 -6.85
N ILE A 98 9.00 18.00 -5.73
CA ILE A 98 10.14 17.92 -4.80
C ILE A 98 10.30 16.48 -4.26
N ASP A 99 9.20 15.81 -3.93
CA ASP A 99 9.24 14.44 -3.44
C ASP A 99 9.71 13.47 -4.54
N ILE A 100 9.25 13.64 -5.79
CA ILE A 100 9.73 12.86 -6.95
C ILE A 100 11.23 13.06 -7.20
N ARG A 101 11.73 14.30 -7.12
CA ARG A 101 13.17 14.61 -7.34
C ARG A 101 14.10 13.94 -6.32
N ARG A 102 13.58 13.47 -5.19
CA ARG A 102 14.34 12.76 -4.15
C ARG A 102 14.33 11.24 -4.34
N MET A 103 13.53 10.73 -5.27
CA MET A 103 13.50 9.30 -5.57
C MET A 103 14.73 8.88 -6.35
N SER A 104 15.09 7.62 -6.25
CA SER A 104 16.18 7.01 -7.01
C SER A 104 15.77 5.62 -7.48
N GLY A 105 16.08 5.30 -8.73
CA GLY A 105 15.99 3.95 -9.26
C GLY A 105 17.36 3.27 -9.34
N ASP A 106 17.36 1.96 -9.51
CA ASP A 106 18.54 1.15 -9.85
C ASP A 106 18.63 0.92 -11.36
N ASP A 107 19.51 0.01 -11.79
CA ASP A 107 19.74 -0.31 -13.20
C ASP A 107 18.64 -1.19 -13.82
N SER A 108 17.61 -1.60 -13.06
CA SER A 108 16.47 -2.35 -13.59
C SER A 108 15.64 -1.50 -14.55
N ALA A 109 14.81 -2.12 -15.39
CA ALA A 109 13.92 -1.39 -16.29
C ALA A 109 12.98 -0.43 -15.53
N LEU A 110 12.44 -0.89 -14.39
CA LEU A 110 11.64 -0.06 -13.49
C LEU A 110 12.44 1.09 -12.89
N GLY A 111 13.67 0.82 -12.42
CA GLY A 111 14.58 1.81 -11.87
C GLY A 111 14.95 2.90 -12.88
N GLN A 112 15.25 2.52 -14.13
CA GLN A 112 15.49 3.46 -15.22
C GLN A 112 14.25 4.27 -15.58
N ALA A 113 13.06 3.67 -15.59
CA ALA A 113 11.81 4.39 -15.83
C ALA A 113 11.52 5.42 -14.72
N LEU A 114 11.78 5.07 -13.45
CA LEU A 114 11.70 5.99 -12.33
C LEU A 114 12.73 7.12 -12.44
N GLY A 115 13.97 6.80 -12.83
CA GLY A 115 15.02 7.81 -13.08
C GLY A 115 14.64 8.80 -14.19
N ALA A 116 13.96 8.33 -15.24
CA ALA A 116 13.44 9.20 -16.29
C ALA A 116 12.34 10.15 -15.78
N LEU A 117 11.46 9.67 -14.89
CA LEU A 117 10.44 10.50 -14.22
C LEU A 117 11.09 11.58 -13.34
N VAL A 118 12.12 11.21 -12.56
CA VAL A 118 12.93 12.14 -11.75
C VAL A 118 13.55 13.22 -12.63
N ALA A 119 14.24 12.83 -13.72
CA ALA A 119 14.86 13.77 -14.64
C ALA A 119 13.83 14.71 -15.31
N ALA A 120 12.63 14.21 -15.62
CA ALA A 120 11.55 15.04 -16.15
C ALA A 120 11.03 16.04 -15.12
N ALA A 121 10.91 15.64 -13.84
CA ALA A 121 10.51 16.51 -12.74
C ALA A 121 11.54 17.63 -12.47
N ASP A 122 12.83 17.39 -12.74
CA ASP A 122 13.90 18.39 -12.58
C ASP A 122 13.85 19.52 -13.60
N VAL A 123 13.40 19.24 -14.83
CA VAL A 123 13.45 20.20 -15.96
C VAL A 123 12.11 20.83 -16.30
N THR A 124 11.03 20.42 -15.64
CA THR A 124 9.67 20.93 -15.84
C THR A 124 9.21 21.82 -14.67
N VAL A 125 8.10 22.53 -14.87
CA VAL A 125 7.46 23.36 -13.85
C VAL A 125 5.97 23.03 -13.75
N ALA A 126 5.39 23.19 -12.57
CA ALA A 126 4.01 22.82 -12.27
C ALA A 126 2.99 23.35 -13.30
N ASP A 127 3.12 24.61 -13.74
CA ASP A 127 2.21 25.20 -14.73
C ASP A 127 2.22 24.49 -16.10
N ARG A 128 3.37 23.93 -16.51
CA ARG A 128 3.46 23.17 -17.77
C ARG A 128 2.79 21.81 -17.60
N ILE A 129 3.03 21.15 -16.47
CA ILE A 129 2.39 19.86 -16.14
C ILE A 129 0.89 20.03 -16.00
N ALA A 130 0.41 21.15 -15.44
CA ALA A 130 -1.01 21.45 -15.32
C ALA A 130 -1.70 21.53 -16.69
N ARG A 131 -1.08 22.20 -17.68
CA ARG A 131 -1.59 22.25 -19.05
C ARG A 131 -1.56 20.87 -19.71
N GLU A 132 -0.46 20.15 -19.55
CA GLU A 132 -0.31 18.80 -20.08
C GLU A 132 -1.36 17.83 -19.50
N HIS A 133 -1.58 17.85 -18.17
CA HIS A 133 -2.62 17.05 -17.51
C HIS A 133 -4.02 17.41 -18.03
N PHE A 134 -4.30 18.70 -18.19
CA PHE A 134 -5.55 19.16 -18.77
C PHE A 134 -5.74 18.61 -20.19
N ASP A 135 -4.77 18.75 -21.08
CA ASP A 135 -4.86 18.29 -22.48
C ASP A 135 -5.02 16.76 -22.56
N LEU A 136 -4.34 16.02 -21.67
CA LEU A 136 -4.37 14.56 -21.65
C LEU A 136 -5.68 13.99 -21.11
N PHE A 137 -6.19 14.49 -19.98
CA PHE A 137 -7.25 13.81 -19.24
C PHE A 137 -8.59 14.57 -19.18
N ILE A 138 -8.58 15.89 -19.41
CA ILE A 138 -9.77 16.73 -19.25
C ILE A 138 -10.23 17.27 -20.60
N GLY A 139 -9.38 18.06 -21.26
CA GLY A 139 -9.59 18.69 -22.56
C GLY A 139 -10.79 19.64 -22.61
N VAL A 140 -11.01 20.22 -23.79
CA VAL A 140 -12.27 20.93 -24.08
C VAL A 140 -13.25 19.93 -24.68
N GLY A 141 -14.17 19.46 -23.85
CA GLY A 141 -15.14 18.41 -24.21
C GLY A 141 -14.63 17.00 -23.91
N ARG A 142 -13.38 16.69 -24.29
CA ARG A 142 -12.73 15.42 -23.97
C ARG A 142 -11.20 15.54 -24.02
N GLY A 143 -10.51 14.94 -23.05
CA GLY A 143 -9.05 14.77 -23.08
C GLY A 143 -8.60 13.80 -24.18
N GLU A 144 -7.31 13.87 -24.53
CA GLU A 144 -6.69 12.94 -25.48
C GLU A 144 -6.92 11.48 -25.06
N LEU A 145 -6.84 11.20 -23.76
CA LEU A 145 -7.05 9.90 -23.14
C LEU A 145 -8.26 9.91 -22.21
N LEU A 146 -8.96 8.78 -22.17
CA LEU A 146 -10.06 8.53 -21.23
C LEU A 146 -9.65 7.42 -20.27
N PRO A 147 -9.13 7.74 -19.07
CA PRO A 147 -8.51 6.80 -18.15
C PRO A 147 -9.52 5.89 -17.41
N TYR A 148 -10.49 5.31 -18.13
CA TYR A 148 -11.58 4.51 -17.57
C TYR A 148 -11.61 3.11 -18.16
N ALA A 149 -11.83 2.11 -17.31
CA ALA A 149 -11.93 0.71 -17.73
C ALA A 149 -13.09 0.50 -18.70
N SER A 150 -14.24 1.12 -18.45
CA SER A 150 -15.40 1.07 -19.34
C SER A 150 -15.04 1.50 -20.76
N TYR A 151 -14.37 2.65 -20.91
CA TYR A 151 -13.96 3.15 -22.20
C TYR A 151 -12.92 2.24 -22.87
N TYR A 152 -11.87 1.86 -22.16
CA TYR A 152 -10.81 1.04 -22.75
C TYR A 152 -11.31 -0.35 -23.16
N ILE A 153 -12.19 -0.97 -22.37
CA ILE A 153 -12.66 -2.34 -22.62
C ILE A 153 -13.81 -2.38 -23.62
N THR A 154 -14.71 -1.40 -23.60
CA THR A 154 -15.97 -1.45 -24.36
C THR A 154 -16.11 -0.38 -25.43
N GLY A 155 -15.28 0.67 -25.40
CA GLY A 155 -15.39 1.85 -26.24
C GLY A 155 -16.35 2.93 -25.69
N PHE A 156 -17.08 2.66 -24.60
CA PHE A 156 -18.06 3.58 -24.02
C PHE A 156 -17.89 3.72 -22.50
N LEU A 157 -18.16 4.92 -21.98
CA LEU A 157 -18.13 5.20 -20.54
C LEU A 157 -19.36 4.59 -19.83
N TYR A 158 -19.23 4.34 -18.53
CA TYR A 158 -20.32 3.91 -17.64
C TYR A 158 -20.91 2.52 -17.95
N GLU A 159 -20.12 1.67 -18.61
CA GLU A 159 -20.50 0.32 -18.98
C GLU A 159 -20.26 -0.72 -17.86
N ARG A 160 -20.45 -2.00 -18.20
CA ARG A 160 -20.29 -3.15 -17.29
C ARG A 160 -19.02 -3.13 -16.42
N PRO A 161 -17.82 -2.70 -16.89
CA PRO A 161 -16.64 -2.60 -16.03
C PRO A 161 -16.85 -1.73 -14.78
N LEU A 162 -17.54 -0.59 -14.91
CA LEU A 162 -17.86 0.27 -13.77
C LEU A 162 -18.82 -0.40 -12.78
N VAL A 163 -19.83 -1.11 -13.28
CA VAL A 163 -20.76 -1.84 -12.41
C VAL A 163 -20.01 -2.88 -11.57
N ARG A 164 -19.05 -3.59 -12.19
CA ARG A 164 -18.22 -4.59 -11.50
C ARG A 164 -17.30 -3.92 -10.47
N ALA A 165 -16.62 -2.84 -10.84
CA ALA A 165 -15.78 -2.08 -9.91
C ALA A 165 -16.59 -1.68 -8.67
N ARG A 166 -17.78 -1.08 -8.84
CA ARG A 166 -18.67 -0.70 -7.72
C ARG A 166 -19.14 -1.87 -6.86
N GLN A 167 -19.32 -3.06 -7.44
CA GLN A 167 -19.70 -4.25 -6.68
C GLN A 167 -18.55 -4.70 -5.78
N ASP A 168 -17.34 -4.77 -6.34
CA ASP A 168 -16.16 -5.21 -5.59
C ASP A 168 -15.73 -4.18 -4.54
N MET A 169 -15.78 -2.88 -4.84
CA MET A 169 -15.53 -1.83 -3.84
C MET A 169 -16.47 -1.93 -2.65
N ARG A 170 -17.78 -2.14 -2.90
CA ARG A 170 -18.76 -2.33 -1.83
C ARG A 170 -18.49 -3.57 -1.00
N ARG A 171 -18.07 -4.67 -1.64
CA ARG A 171 -17.70 -5.91 -0.92
C ARG A 171 -16.48 -5.68 -0.03
N LEU A 172 -15.52 -4.87 -0.48
CA LEU A 172 -14.29 -4.55 0.24
C LEU A 172 -14.45 -3.40 1.27
N GLY A 173 -15.63 -2.80 1.37
CA GLY A 173 -15.86 -1.63 2.22
C GLY A 173 -15.12 -0.37 1.75
N ILE A 174 -14.76 -0.31 0.45
CA ILE A 174 -14.09 0.83 -0.15
C ILE A 174 -15.14 1.82 -0.64
N GLU A 175 -15.05 3.05 -0.13
CA GLU A 175 -15.90 4.16 -0.52
C GLU A 175 -15.09 5.24 -1.22
N ARG A 176 -15.75 6.02 -2.09
CA ARG A 176 -15.12 7.18 -2.71
C ARG A 176 -14.89 8.26 -1.66
N GLY A 177 -13.70 8.84 -1.65
CA GLY A 177 -13.38 9.97 -0.79
C GLY A 177 -14.27 11.18 -1.09
N GLU A 178 -14.48 12.02 -0.08
CA GLU A 178 -15.23 13.27 -0.24
C GLU A 178 -14.61 14.15 -1.33
N GLY A 179 -15.43 14.60 -2.29
CA GLY A 179 -14.98 15.44 -3.41
C GLY A 179 -14.44 14.68 -4.63
N MET A 180 -14.34 13.35 -4.60
CA MET A 180 -13.97 12.56 -5.78
C MET A 180 -15.14 12.44 -6.76
N SER A 181 -15.06 13.15 -7.89
CA SER A 181 -16.07 13.09 -8.96
C SER A 181 -15.90 11.91 -9.90
N GLU A 182 -14.69 11.33 -9.96
CA GLU A 182 -14.39 10.26 -10.90
C GLU A 182 -15.18 8.97 -10.57
N PRO A 183 -15.69 8.25 -11.58
CA PRO A 183 -16.25 6.92 -11.40
C PRO A 183 -15.20 5.91 -10.95
N GLU A 184 -15.64 4.86 -10.26
CA GLU A 184 -14.80 3.87 -9.60
C GLU A 184 -13.99 2.98 -10.57
N ASP A 185 -14.23 3.09 -11.89
CA ASP A 185 -13.44 2.42 -12.93
C ASP A 185 -12.34 3.30 -13.53
N HIS A 186 -12.12 4.50 -12.96
CA HIS A 186 -10.99 5.35 -13.29
C HIS A 186 -9.67 4.70 -12.84
N ILE A 187 -8.64 4.70 -13.69
CA ILE A 187 -7.36 4.01 -13.43
C ILE A 187 -6.74 4.41 -12.09
N GLY A 188 -6.74 5.71 -11.77
CA GLY A 188 -6.19 6.21 -10.52
C GLY A 188 -6.92 5.67 -9.29
N PHE A 189 -8.25 5.53 -9.34
CA PHE A 189 -9.01 4.96 -8.23
C PHE A 189 -8.71 3.48 -8.03
N LEU A 190 -8.56 2.73 -9.13
CA LEU A 190 -8.16 1.33 -9.10
C LEU A 190 -6.73 1.16 -8.55
N MET A 191 -5.80 2.07 -8.90
CA MET A 191 -4.44 2.08 -8.34
C MET A 191 -4.45 2.38 -6.83
N GLU A 192 -5.21 3.36 -6.35
CA GLU A 192 -5.34 3.61 -4.90
C GLU A 192 -5.96 2.42 -4.16
N SER A 193 -6.92 1.75 -4.80
CA SER A 193 -7.55 0.55 -4.24
C SER A 193 -6.55 -0.59 -4.11
N MET A 194 -5.71 -0.82 -5.13
CA MET A 194 -4.59 -1.77 -5.04
C MET A 194 -3.62 -1.40 -3.91
N ALA A 195 -3.23 -0.13 -3.79
CA ALA A 195 -2.36 0.28 -2.68
C ALA A 195 -3.00 0.01 -1.30
N GLY A 196 -4.31 0.20 -1.16
CA GLY A 196 -5.03 -0.14 0.06
C GLY A 196 -5.10 -1.64 0.34
N LEU A 197 -5.22 -2.48 -0.69
CA LEU A 197 -5.16 -3.93 -0.57
C LEU A 197 -3.76 -4.41 -0.15
N VAL A 198 -2.71 -3.96 -0.86
CA VAL A 198 -1.30 -4.29 -0.55
C VAL A 198 -0.94 -3.87 0.88
N THR A 199 -1.40 -2.69 1.31
CA THR A 199 -1.16 -2.20 2.69
C THR A 199 -2.10 -2.79 3.73
N LYS A 200 -2.93 -3.78 3.37
CA LYS A 200 -3.90 -4.46 4.23
C LYS A 200 -4.83 -3.47 4.98
N ARG A 201 -5.13 -2.32 4.35
CA ARG A 201 -6.03 -1.29 4.90
C ARG A 201 -7.49 -1.73 4.86
N PHE A 202 -7.83 -2.63 3.95
CA PHE A 202 -9.18 -3.16 3.78
C PHE A 202 -9.27 -4.58 4.34
N ALA A 203 -10.41 -4.92 4.93
CA ALA A 203 -10.70 -6.29 5.31
C ALA A 203 -10.95 -7.12 4.04
N ALA A 204 -9.95 -7.88 3.64
CA ALA A 204 -9.90 -8.60 2.37
C ALA A 204 -9.66 -10.10 2.59
N GLU A 205 -10.20 -10.92 1.69
CA GLU A 205 -9.93 -12.36 1.67
C GLU A 205 -8.48 -12.64 1.21
N ALA A 206 -8.01 -13.88 1.42
CA ALA A 206 -6.77 -14.33 0.80
C ALA A 206 -6.85 -14.17 -0.73
N ASN A 207 -5.73 -13.79 -1.36
CA ASN A 207 -5.61 -13.57 -2.81
C ASN A 207 -6.47 -12.43 -3.38
N GLU A 208 -7.01 -11.54 -2.53
CA GLU A 208 -7.85 -10.43 -3.00
C GLU A 208 -7.07 -9.44 -3.89
N GLU A 209 -5.80 -9.15 -3.58
CA GLU A 209 -4.92 -8.33 -4.43
C GLU A 209 -4.91 -8.83 -5.88
N ARG A 210 -4.61 -10.12 -6.05
CA ARG A 210 -4.57 -10.78 -7.36
C ARG A 210 -5.92 -10.73 -8.05
N ARG A 211 -7.00 -11.14 -7.37
CA ARG A 211 -8.36 -11.14 -7.95
C ARG A 211 -8.76 -9.75 -8.41
N PHE A 212 -8.43 -8.73 -7.62
CA PHE A 212 -8.70 -7.35 -7.95
C PHE A 212 -7.89 -6.90 -9.18
N PHE A 213 -6.59 -7.17 -9.20
CA PHE A 213 -5.69 -6.85 -10.32
C PHE A 213 -6.15 -7.49 -11.63
N GLU A 214 -6.35 -8.81 -11.65
CA GLU A 214 -6.73 -9.58 -12.84
C GLU A 214 -8.06 -9.10 -13.42
N ARG A 215 -8.99 -8.69 -12.55
CA ARG A 215 -10.35 -8.28 -12.94
C ARG A 215 -10.42 -6.83 -13.40
N HIS A 216 -9.73 -5.92 -12.70
CA HIS A 216 -9.94 -4.48 -12.85
C HIS A 216 -8.78 -3.74 -13.52
N LEU A 217 -7.55 -4.27 -13.50
CA LEU A 217 -6.38 -3.61 -14.08
C LEU A 217 -5.85 -4.36 -15.31
N GLN A 218 -5.55 -5.65 -15.18
CA GLN A 218 -4.91 -6.46 -16.21
C GLN A 218 -5.57 -6.37 -17.61
N PRO A 219 -6.91 -6.28 -17.77
CA PRO A 219 -7.53 -6.26 -19.10
C PRO A 219 -7.19 -5.03 -19.96
N TRP A 220 -6.69 -3.95 -19.35
CA TRP A 220 -6.58 -2.67 -20.05
C TRP A 220 -5.51 -1.69 -19.54
N ALA A 221 -5.08 -1.79 -18.29
CA ALA A 221 -4.21 -0.80 -17.67
C ALA A 221 -2.86 -0.65 -18.40
N GLU A 222 -2.23 -1.76 -18.80
CA GLU A 222 -0.99 -1.72 -19.60
C GLU A 222 -1.18 -0.99 -20.94
N ARG A 223 -2.34 -1.18 -21.61
CA ARG A 223 -2.67 -0.46 -22.84
C ARG A 223 -2.84 1.03 -22.56
N PHE A 224 -3.51 1.41 -21.48
CA PHE A 224 -3.64 2.81 -21.08
C PHE A 224 -2.27 3.48 -20.86
N PHE A 225 -1.36 2.84 -20.10
CA PHE A 225 -0.02 3.40 -19.89
C PHE A 225 0.82 3.38 -21.18
N THR A 226 0.59 2.42 -22.07
CA THR A 226 1.16 2.42 -23.43
C THR A 226 0.74 3.66 -24.20
N ASP A 227 -0.56 3.96 -24.23
CA ASP A 227 -1.10 5.12 -24.92
C ASP A 227 -0.58 6.42 -24.28
N LEU A 228 -0.55 6.51 -22.94
CA LEU A 228 0.00 7.65 -22.21
C LEU A 228 1.46 7.95 -22.56
N SER A 229 2.27 6.91 -22.78
CA SER A 229 3.67 7.08 -23.19
C SER A 229 3.86 7.51 -24.65
N LYS A 230 2.77 7.49 -25.44
CA LYS A 230 2.76 7.82 -26.88
C LYS A 230 1.90 9.03 -27.21
N ALA A 231 1.13 9.53 -26.24
CA ALA A 231 0.23 10.65 -26.41
C ALA A 231 0.96 11.90 -26.94
N GLU A 232 0.30 12.63 -27.82
CA GLU A 232 0.84 13.80 -28.50
C GLU A 232 1.13 14.92 -27.50
N ALA A 233 0.20 15.17 -26.57
CA ALA A 233 0.39 16.16 -25.52
C ALA A 233 1.45 15.74 -24.48
N ALA A 234 1.83 14.47 -24.40
CA ALA A 234 2.67 13.94 -23.32
C ALA A 234 4.17 14.30 -23.46
N ILE A 235 4.65 15.07 -22.49
CA ILE A 235 6.04 15.44 -22.23
C ILE A 235 6.48 14.86 -20.88
N PHE A 236 5.96 15.36 -19.76
CA PHE A 236 6.20 14.80 -18.42
C PHE A 236 5.49 13.47 -18.25
N TYR A 237 4.20 13.38 -18.60
CA TYR A 237 3.39 12.18 -18.48
C TYR A 237 3.84 11.04 -19.40
N ARG A 238 4.70 11.32 -20.38
CA ARG A 238 5.38 10.28 -21.16
C ARG A 238 6.19 9.35 -20.26
N THR A 239 6.85 9.92 -19.25
CA THR A 239 7.65 9.16 -18.27
C THR A 239 6.76 8.42 -17.28
N VAL A 240 5.62 9.01 -16.88
CA VAL A 240 4.58 8.34 -16.09
C VAL A 240 4.00 7.13 -16.84
N GLY A 241 3.75 7.30 -18.14
CA GLY A 241 3.34 6.24 -19.07
C GLY A 241 4.30 5.06 -19.07
N ARG A 242 5.62 5.34 -19.17
CA ARG A 242 6.65 4.30 -19.14
C ARG A 242 6.77 3.62 -17.78
N LEU A 243 6.78 4.39 -16.69
CA LEU A 243 6.84 3.84 -15.34
C LEU A 243 5.67 2.89 -15.05
N GLY A 244 4.45 3.28 -15.45
CA GLY A 244 3.27 2.44 -15.28
C GLY A 244 3.29 1.17 -16.13
N GLN A 245 3.87 1.20 -17.34
CA GLN A 245 4.07 0.00 -18.15
C GLN A 245 4.98 -1.01 -17.46
N GLU A 246 6.19 -0.57 -17.06
CA GLU A 246 7.17 -1.44 -16.41
C GLU A 246 6.60 -2.01 -15.10
N PHE A 247 5.95 -1.17 -14.31
CA PHE A 247 5.37 -1.60 -13.04
C PHE A 247 4.24 -2.63 -13.23
N LEU A 248 3.31 -2.40 -14.15
CA LEU A 248 2.20 -3.33 -14.38
C LEU A 248 2.64 -4.65 -15.02
N ALA A 249 3.69 -4.62 -15.85
CA ALA A 249 4.28 -5.84 -16.40
C ALA A 249 4.84 -6.73 -15.27
N ILE A 250 5.56 -6.13 -14.30
CA ILE A 250 6.07 -6.82 -13.12
C ILE A 250 4.92 -7.37 -12.27
N GLU A 251 3.90 -6.57 -11.98
CA GLU A 251 2.74 -7.02 -11.19
C GLU A 251 2.02 -8.21 -11.83
N ARG A 252 1.81 -8.16 -13.16
CA ARG A 252 1.19 -9.27 -13.90
C ARG A 252 2.02 -10.55 -13.78
N GLU A 253 3.35 -10.45 -13.93
CA GLU A 253 4.24 -11.61 -13.83
C GLU A 253 4.27 -12.17 -12.40
N ALA A 254 4.34 -11.31 -11.38
CA ALA A 254 4.29 -11.72 -9.98
C ALA A 254 3.00 -12.47 -9.65
N PHE A 255 1.84 -11.92 -10.01
CA PHE A 255 0.55 -12.57 -9.75
C PHE A 255 0.34 -13.88 -10.54
N ALA A 256 1.00 -14.03 -11.70
CA ALA A 256 0.99 -15.29 -12.43
C ALA A 256 1.77 -16.39 -11.69
N LEU A 257 2.96 -16.09 -11.19
CA LEU A 257 3.81 -17.02 -10.43
C LEU A 257 3.20 -17.44 -9.09
N ASP A 258 2.55 -16.50 -8.39
CA ASP A 258 1.82 -16.79 -7.15
C ASP A 258 0.65 -17.76 -7.39
N GLY A 259 0.10 -17.80 -8.60
CA GLY A 259 -0.95 -18.72 -8.98
C GLY A 259 -0.50 -20.14 -9.24
N GLU A 260 0.67 -20.30 -9.84
CA GLU A 260 1.26 -21.62 -10.10
C GLU A 260 1.64 -22.30 -8.78
N SER A 261 2.25 -21.54 -7.86
CA SER A 261 2.67 -22.04 -6.54
C SER A 261 1.52 -22.47 -5.62
N HIS A 262 0.33 -21.83 -5.71
CA HIS A 262 -0.85 -22.27 -4.96
C HIS A 262 -1.56 -23.48 -5.62
N THR A 263 -1.52 -23.59 -6.95
CA THR A 263 -2.14 -24.72 -7.67
C THR A 263 -1.40 -26.03 -7.36
N ASP A 264 -0.07 -25.99 -7.26
CA ASP A 264 0.74 -27.16 -6.89
C ASP A 264 0.53 -27.59 -5.43
N GLN A 265 0.30 -26.66 -4.50
CA GLN A 265 0.01 -26.97 -3.09
C GLN A 265 -1.39 -27.57 -2.88
N ASP A 266 -2.40 -27.07 -3.60
CA ASP A 266 -3.76 -27.63 -3.54
C ASP A 266 -3.82 -29.02 -4.18
N ALA A 267 -3.05 -29.27 -5.26
CA ALA A 267 -2.93 -30.59 -5.87
C ALA A 267 -2.25 -31.61 -4.94
N GLN A 268 -1.17 -31.21 -4.25
CA GLN A 268 -0.48 -32.05 -3.28
C GLN A 268 -1.36 -32.38 -2.05
N ALA A 269 -2.17 -31.43 -1.59
CA ALA A 269 -3.08 -31.62 -0.46
C ALA A 269 -4.30 -32.50 -0.79
N SER A 270 -4.69 -32.59 -2.07
CA SER A 270 -5.72 -33.53 -2.52
C SER A 270 -5.24 -34.97 -2.61
N ASP A 271 -4.00 -35.20 -3.05
CA ASP A 271 -3.40 -36.55 -3.14
C ASP A 271 -3.15 -37.18 -1.76
N ASP A 272 -2.74 -36.39 -0.77
CA ASP A 272 -2.52 -36.86 0.60
C ASP A 272 -3.82 -37.25 1.32
N LYS A 273 -4.97 -36.70 0.91
CA LYS A 273 -6.29 -37.07 1.45
C LYS A 273 -6.86 -38.35 0.83
N GLU A 274 -6.53 -38.66 -0.42
CA GLU A 274 -6.94 -39.93 -1.04
C GLU A 274 -6.06 -41.11 -0.58
N GLY A 275 -4.79 -40.87 -0.24
CA GLY A 275 -3.88 -41.89 0.29
C GLY A 275 -4.13 -42.33 1.75
N ALA A 276 -4.89 -41.55 2.54
CA ALA A 276 -5.14 -41.84 3.96
C ALA A 276 -6.41 -42.68 4.23
N THR A 277 -7.15 -43.07 3.19
CA THR A 277 -8.38 -43.89 3.28
C THR A 277 -8.26 -45.28 2.64
N ALA A 278 -7.05 -45.73 2.31
CA ALA A 278 -6.78 -47.07 1.79
C ALA A 278 -6.10 -47.98 2.82
#